data_AF-A0A1J7IV25-F1
#
_entry.id   AF-A0A1J7IV25-F1
#
_cell.length_a   1.000
_cell.length_b   1.000
_cell.length_c   1.000
_cell.angle_alpha   90.00
_cell.angle_beta   90.00
_cell.angle_gamma   90.00
#
_symmetry.space_group_name_H-M   'P 1'
#
loop_
_entity.id
_entity.type
_entity.pdbx_description
1 polymer ?
#
loop_
_entity_poly.entity_id
_entity_poly.type
_entity_poly.pdbx_seq_one_letter_code
_entity_poly.pdbx_strand_id
1 'polypeptide(L)'
;MKSFLSFSLLLLATLVSAISSTGDRLLAVLDDVAEKATYSKFLGDLESRGFKITYETPKSESLSLFRLGERKYDHVIFFPTKAKGLGPNLTPNLLVQFLNQKGNILLTLSSEVPAATSLVSLLTELDITLPSDRTGLVVDHFNHDVLSAADAHDVLLLPVPRPARPDVADLFASGAPADTPIAFPRGAGVLLGAGPLLTPIVRAPATAYLYNPKEQAEVLAADELFGAGAQLALVAGMQARNSARLAVVGSAEMLSDKWFDAKVTKVGEKKEVPTYNREVAKRVAGWAFQETGVLKVNWVEHRLNEAGPGANVSNPAMYRIKNDVTYKISLSQWDWDKWTGFTVPANDDLQLEFSMLSPFHRLHLAVDAAHSSPEATAYTASFKLPDQHGIFNFKVNYKRPFLTNIEEKNTVSVRHMAHDEWPRSYVISGAWPWIAGIGATITAWLAFVAVWMFSKPADARVVLKKTQ
;
A
#
# COMPACT_ATOMS: atom_id res chain seq x y z
N MET A 1 0.80 13.16 -42.01
CA MET A 1 1.57 12.03 -41.43
C MET A 1 1.59 12.04 -39.89
N LYS A 2 1.90 13.17 -39.22
CA LYS A 2 1.88 13.25 -37.74
C LYS A 2 0.50 12.96 -37.09
N SER A 3 -0.59 13.46 -37.70
CA SER A 3 -1.97 13.24 -37.20
C SER A 3 -2.45 11.79 -37.32
N PHE A 4 -2.10 11.08 -38.41
CA PHE A 4 -2.41 9.65 -38.57
C PHE A 4 -1.64 8.80 -37.57
N LEU A 5 -0.36 9.11 -37.31
CA LEU A 5 0.43 8.41 -36.28
C LEU A 5 -0.18 8.61 -34.88
N SER A 6 -0.59 9.84 -34.55
CA SER A 6 -1.27 10.13 -33.28
C SER A 6 -2.61 9.41 -33.15
N PHE A 7 -3.39 9.31 -34.24
CA PHE A 7 -4.66 8.59 -34.24
C PHE A 7 -4.46 7.07 -34.10
N SER A 8 -3.45 6.50 -34.76
CA SER A 8 -3.05 5.09 -34.58
C SER A 8 -2.52 4.80 -33.17
N LEU A 9 -1.77 5.72 -32.57
CA LEU A 9 -1.32 5.61 -31.17
C LEU A 9 -2.48 5.70 -30.17
N LEU A 10 -3.47 6.55 -30.43
CA LEU A 10 -4.72 6.61 -29.64
C LEU A 10 -5.55 5.33 -29.79
N LEU A 11 -5.66 4.78 -31.00
CA LEU A 11 -6.34 3.50 -31.24
C LEU A 11 -5.62 2.32 -30.57
N LEU A 12 -4.29 2.32 -30.58
CA LEU A 12 -3.47 1.32 -29.89
C LEU A 12 -3.57 1.45 -28.35
N ALA A 13 -3.70 2.67 -27.83
CA ALA A 13 -3.92 2.90 -26.39
C ALA A 13 -5.30 2.41 -25.91
N THR A 14 -6.34 2.48 -26.76
CA THR A 14 -7.66 1.93 -26.44
C THR A 14 -7.74 0.40 -26.50
N LEU A 15 -6.75 -0.26 -27.12
CA LEU A 15 -6.68 -1.73 -27.23
C LEU A 15 -5.86 -2.38 -26.10
N VAL A 16 -5.20 -1.59 -25.25
CA VAL A 16 -4.47 -2.08 -24.08
C VAL A 16 -5.28 -1.76 -22.82
N SER A 17 -6.41 -2.42 -22.66
CA SER A 17 -7.03 -2.56 -21.34
C SER A 17 -6.35 -3.74 -20.65
N ALA A 18 -5.34 -3.45 -19.84
CA ALA A 18 -4.73 -4.46 -18.98
C ALA A 18 -5.65 -4.66 -17.75
N ILE A 19 -6.07 -5.90 -17.51
CA ILE A 19 -7.04 -6.23 -16.44
C ILE A 19 -6.34 -6.24 -15.07
N SER A 20 -5.11 -6.72 -15.02
CA SER A 20 -4.21 -6.39 -13.92
C SER A 20 -3.56 -5.03 -14.16
N SER A 21 -3.43 -4.24 -13.10
CA SER A 21 -2.67 -2.97 -13.13
C SER A 21 -1.18 -3.14 -13.48
N THR A 22 -0.68 -4.38 -13.56
CA THR A 22 0.75 -4.70 -13.82
C THR A 22 1.00 -5.59 -15.04
N GLY A 23 -0.03 -5.93 -15.83
CA GLY A 23 0.08 -6.72 -17.07
C GLY A 23 -0.65 -8.07 -17.04
N ASP A 24 -0.83 -8.69 -18.20
CA ASP A 24 -1.69 -9.88 -18.39
C ASP A 24 -0.92 -11.20 -18.62
N ARG A 25 0.42 -11.16 -18.74
CA ARG A 25 1.23 -12.34 -19.07
C ARG A 25 1.47 -13.19 -17.84
N LEU A 26 0.95 -14.41 -17.83
CA LEU A 26 1.01 -15.30 -16.67
C LEU A 26 1.72 -16.61 -17.02
N LEU A 27 2.69 -17.00 -16.19
CA LEU A 27 3.35 -18.30 -16.28
C LEU A 27 2.75 -19.24 -15.23
N ALA A 28 2.24 -20.39 -15.65
CA ALA A 28 1.82 -21.46 -14.75
C ALA A 28 2.85 -22.60 -14.80
N VAL A 29 3.49 -22.87 -13.68
CA VAL A 29 4.48 -23.95 -13.52
C VAL A 29 3.80 -25.14 -12.86
N LEU A 30 3.76 -26.27 -13.56
CA LEU A 30 3.17 -27.53 -13.09
C LEU A 30 4.21 -28.67 -13.13
N ASP A 31 3.97 -29.77 -12.40
CA ASP A 31 4.83 -30.96 -12.50
C ASP A 31 4.70 -31.60 -13.88
N ASP A 32 3.45 -31.75 -14.33
CA ASP A 32 3.06 -32.16 -15.68
C ASP A 32 1.98 -31.20 -16.21
N VAL A 33 2.11 -30.79 -17.48
CA VAL A 33 1.13 -29.93 -18.15
C VAL A 33 -0.26 -30.58 -18.20
N ALA A 34 -0.35 -31.91 -18.14
CA ALA A 34 -1.63 -32.63 -18.08
C ALA A 34 -2.44 -32.28 -16.80
N GLU A 35 -1.78 -31.91 -15.70
CA GLU A 35 -2.44 -31.57 -14.42
C GLU A 35 -3.28 -30.30 -14.50
N LYS A 36 -3.12 -29.48 -15.56
CA LYS A 36 -3.98 -28.31 -15.79
C LYS A 36 -5.48 -28.68 -15.86
N ALA A 37 -5.80 -29.92 -16.23
CA ALA A 37 -7.17 -30.42 -16.26
C ALA A 37 -7.83 -30.45 -14.87
N THR A 38 -7.03 -30.63 -13.81
CA THR A 38 -7.49 -30.62 -12.41
C THR A 38 -7.92 -29.22 -11.94
N TYR A 39 -7.34 -28.19 -12.54
CA TYR A 39 -7.52 -26.78 -12.19
C TYR A 39 -8.24 -25.99 -13.29
N SER A 40 -9.01 -26.69 -14.15
CA SER A 40 -9.50 -26.12 -15.40
C SER A 40 -10.44 -24.92 -15.18
N LYS A 41 -11.26 -24.94 -14.11
CA LYS A 41 -12.13 -23.81 -13.75
C LYS A 41 -11.33 -22.64 -13.21
N PHE A 42 -10.33 -22.88 -12.36
CA PHE A 42 -9.50 -21.80 -11.81
C PHE A 42 -8.70 -21.09 -12.89
N LEU A 43 -8.06 -21.87 -13.77
CA LEU A 43 -7.30 -21.35 -14.91
C LEU A 43 -8.22 -20.71 -15.94
N GLY A 44 -9.39 -21.32 -16.21
CA GLY A 44 -10.41 -20.74 -17.09
C GLY A 44 -10.99 -19.44 -16.54
N ASP A 45 -11.15 -19.31 -15.22
CA ASP A 45 -11.56 -18.06 -14.56
C ASP A 45 -10.49 -16.98 -14.76
N LEU A 46 -9.20 -17.31 -14.70
CA LEU A 46 -8.11 -16.38 -15.01
C LEU A 46 -8.09 -15.99 -16.50
N GLU A 47 -8.27 -16.94 -17.41
CA GLU A 47 -8.36 -16.64 -18.85
C GLU A 47 -9.59 -15.79 -19.18
N SER A 48 -10.73 -16.01 -18.50
CA SER A 48 -11.93 -15.19 -18.65
C SER A 48 -11.73 -13.76 -18.15
N ARG A 49 -10.82 -13.56 -17.19
CA ARG A 49 -10.29 -12.26 -16.75
C ARG A 49 -9.11 -11.79 -17.62
N GLY A 50 -8.93 -12.37 -18.81
CA GLY A 50 -8.00 -11.94 -19.85
C GLY A 50 -6.51 -12.16 -19.58
N PHE A 51 -6.14 -13.00 -18.62
CA PHE A 51 -4.74 -13.43 -18.46
C PHE A 51 -4.32 -14.35 -19.62
N LYS A 52 -3.11 -14.15 -20.13
CA LYS A 52 -2.48 -15.00 -21.14
C LYS A 52 -1.59 -16.03 -20.44
N ILE A 53 -2.12 -17.23 -20.24
CA ILE A 53 -1.47 -18.28 -19.48
C ILE A 53 -0.52 -19.08 -20.38
N THR A 54 0.75 -19.15 -19.99
CA THR A 54 1.75 -20.06 -20.56
C THR A 54 2.01 -21.18 -19.58
N TYR A 55 1.78 -22.43 -19.99
CA TYR A 55 2.01 -23.61 -19.18
C TYR A 55 3.40 -24.18 -19.45
N GLU A 56 4.20 -24.35 -18.40
CA GLU A 56 5.55 -24.89 -18.51
C GLU A 56 5.82 -25.87 -17.35
N THR A 57 6.77 -26.76 -17.55
CA THR A 57 7.31 -27.60 -16.48
C THR A 57 8.67 -27.06 -16.04
N PRO A 58 9.11 -27.28 -14.77
CA PRO A 58 10.40 -26.79 -14.29
C PRO A 58 11.61 -27.30 -15.10
N LYS A 59 11.45 -28.41 -15.81
CA LYS A 59 12.51 -29.04 -16.62
C LYS A 59 12.56 -28.53 -18.06
N SER A 60 11.63 -27.66 -18.46
CA SER A 60 11.53 -27.15 -19.82
C SER A 60 12.70 -26.21 -20.14
N GLU A 61 13.37 -26.41 -21.28
CA GLU A 61 14.48 -25.56 -21.73
C GLU A 61 14.02 -24.16 -22.17
N SER A 62 12.76 -24.00 -22.59
CA SER A 62 12.16 -22.71 -22.98
C SER A 62 11.84 -21.80 -21.80
N LEU A 63 11.84 -22.36 -20.59
CA LEU A 63 11.44 -21.66 -19.37
C LEU A 63 12.49 -20.63 -18.96
N SER A 64 12.11 -19.36 -18.98
CA SER A 64 12.93 -18.25 -18.49
C SER A 64 12.03 -17.13 -17.97
N LEU A 65 12.34 -16.59 -16.79
CA LEU A 65 11.60 -15.46 -16.23
C LEU A 65 11.97 -14.13 -16.89
N PHE A 66 13.19 -14.03 -17.41
CA PHE A 66 13.73 -12.83 -18.02
C PHE A 66 14.20 -13.10 -19.45
N ARG A 67 14.03 -12.11 -20.31
CA ARG A 67 14.60 -12.06 -21.65
C ARG A 67 15.30 -10.73 -21.84
N LEU A 68 16.61 -10.75 -22.11
CA LEU A 68 17.42 -9.54 -22.28
C LEU A 68 17.33 -8.55 -21.09
N GLY A 69 17.17 -9.06 -19.86
CA GLY A 69 17.10 -8.25 -18.64
C GLY A 69 15.71 -7.74 -18.26
N GLU A 70 14.70 -7.94 -19.12
CA GLU A 70 13.30 -7.59 -18.83
C GLU A 70 12.47 -8.83 -18.48
N ARG A 71 11.41 -8.63 -17.69
CA ARG A 71 10.48 -9.70 -17.33
C ARG A 71 9.70 -10.21 -18.56
N LYS A 72 9.80 -11.51 -18.82
CA LYS A 72 9.02 -12.21 -19.85
C LYS A 72 7.55 -12.36 -19.44
N TYR A 73 7.30 -12.52 -18.14
CA TYR A 73 5.97 -12.68 -17.56
C TYR A 73 5.71 -11.62 -16.48
N ASP A 74 4.46 -11.23 -16.32
CA ASP A 74 4.07 -10.26 -15.30
C ASP A 74 3.79 -10.96 -13.96
N HIS A 75 3.21 -12.16 -14.05
CA HIS A 75 2.81 -12.98 -12.92
C HIS A 75 3.29 -14.44 -13.08
N VAL A 76 3.54 -15.12 -11.97
CA VAL A 76 3.90 -16.55 -11.95
C VAL A 76 3.04 -17.29 -10.93
N ILE A 77 2.54 -18.46 -11.32
CA ILE A 77 1.87 -19.42 -10.45
C ILE A 77 2.74 -20.66 -10.33
N PHE A 78 3.01 -21.09 -9.10
CA PHE A 78 3.65 -22.37 -8.82
C PHE A 78 2.63 -23.35 -8.26
N PHE A 79 2.37 -24.42 -9.01
CA PHE A 79 1.67 -25.60 -8.51
C PHE A 79 2.67 -26.57 -7.85
N PRO A 80 2.22 -27.49 -6.98
CA PRO A 80 3.12 -28.44 -6.34
C PRO A 80 3.83 -29.30 -7.38
N THR A 81 5.15 -29.44 -7.27
CA THR A 81 5.98 -30.23 -8.18
C THR A 81 6.75 -31.28 -7.42
N LYS A 82 6.86 -32.51 -7.94
CA LYS A 82 7.62 -33.60 -7.31
C LYS A 82 9.14 -33.39 -7.43
N ALA A 83 9.56 -32.45 -8.27
CA ALA A 83 10.95 -32.07 -8.43
C ALA A 83 11.52 -31.42 -7.16
N LYS A 84 12.61 -31.99 -6.61
CA LYS A 84 13.32 -31.41 -5.45
C LYS A 84 13.84 -29.99 -5.69
N GLY A 85 14.15 -29.64 -6.94
CA GLY A 85 14.54 -28.30 -7.36
C GLY A 85 13.96 -27.94 -8.72
N LEU A 86 13.68 -26.66 -8.93
CA LEU A 86 12.99 -26.17 -10.13
C LEU A 86 13.92 -25.87 -11.33
N GLY A 87 15.18 -26.29 -11.25
CA GLY A 87 16.18 -26.05 -12.31
C GLY A 87 16.86 -24.67 -12.25
N PRO A 88 17.78 -24.39 -13.18
CA PRO A 88 18.64 -23.18 -13.14
C PRO A 88 17.88 -21.89 -13.48
N ASN A 89 16.74 -21.98 -14.16
CA ASN A 89 15.96 -20.83 -14.59
C ASN A 89 14.98 -20.32 -13.51
N LEU A 90 14.83 -21.07 -12.41
CA LEU A 90 13.94 -20.77 -11.28
C LEU A 90 14.69 -20.87 -9.93
N THR A 91 15.88 -20.28 -9.87
CA THR A 91 16.66 -20.17 -8.63
C THR A 91 16.06 -19.14 -7.67
N PRO A 92 16.31 -19.24 -6.34
CA PRO A 92 15.82 -18.26 -5.37
C PRO A 92 16.20 -16.82 -5.73
N ASN A 93 17.43 -16.60 -6.19
CA ASN A 93 17.92 -15.28 -6.59
C ASN A 93 17.12 -14.69 -7.76
N LEU A 94 16.77 -15.51 -8.76
CA LEU A 94 15.95 -15.06 -9.89
C LEU A 94 14.52 -14.73 -9.45
N LEU A 95 13.96 -15.48 -8.50
CA LEU A 95 12.63 -15.21 -7.95
C LEU A 95 12.60 -13.92 -7.13
N VAL A 96 13.61 -13.67 -6.30
CA VAL A 96 13.77 -12.40 -5.59
C VAL A 96 13.96 -11.25 -6.57
N GLN A 97 14.77 -11.43 -7.62
CA GLN A 97 14.91 -10.44 -8.70
C GLN A 97 13.58 -10.17 -9.40
N PHE A 98 12.76 -11.21 -9.61
CA PHE A 98 11.45 -11.08 -10.22
C PHE A 98 10.50 -10.21 -9.38
N LEU A 99 10.45 -10.45 -8.06
CA LEU A 99 9.72 -9.61 -7.11
C LEU A 99 10.25 -8.17 -7.09
N ASN A 100 11.58 -7.98 -7.10
CA ASN A 100 12.20 -6.65 -7.13
C ASN A 100 11.85 -5.86 -8.40
N GLN A 101 11.67 -6.55 -9.54
CA GLN A 101 11.19 -5.97 -10.79
C GLN A 101 9.66 -5.84 -10.88
N LYS A 102 8.94 -5.90 -9.75
CA LYS A 102 7.47 -5.79 -9.65
C LYS A 102 6.70 -6.95 -10.29
N GLY A 103 7.32 -8.13 -10.40
CA GLY A 103 6.60 -9.36 -10.72
C GLY A 103 5.83 -9.87 -9.51
N ASN A 104 4.68 -10.51 -9.74
CA ASN A 104 3.89 -11.09 -8.65
C ASN A 104 3.90 -12.62 -8.69
N ILE A 105 3.85 -13.25 -7.52
CA ILE A 105 3.96 -14.71 -7.38
C ILE A 105 2.75 -15.24 -6.59
N LEU A 106 2.06 -16.24 -7.14
CA LEU A 106 1.12 -17.07 -6.40
C LEU A 106 1.74 -18.45 -6.23
N LEU A 107 2.14 -18.79 -5.01
CA LEU A 107 2.68 -20.09 -4.65
C LEU A 107 1.58 -20.94 -4.02
N THR A 108 1.39 -22.14 -4.54
CA THR A 108 0.50 -23.14 -3.94
C THR A 108 1.31 -24.30 -3.40
N LEU A 109 0.92 -24.81 -2.23
CA LEU A 109 1.58 -25.90 -1.53
C LEU A 109 0.64 -27.11 -1.41
N SER A 110 1.18 -28.25 -1.00
CA SER A 110 0.41 -29.45 -0.72
C SER A 110 1.11 -30.21 0.41
N SER A 111 0.34 -30.91 1.25
CA SER A 111 0.91 -31.79 2.26
C SER A 111 1.39 -33.14 1.71
N GLU A 112 1.10 -33.46 0.45
CA GLU A 112 1.55 -34.71 -0.18
C GLU A 112 2.89 -34.56 -0.90
N VAL A 113 3.19 -33.34 -1.36
CA VAL A 113 4.33 -33.05 -2.22
C VAL A 113 5.24 -32.03 -1.55
N PRO A 114 6.50 -32.39 -1.21
CA PRO A 114 7.40 -31.46 -0.54
C PRO A 114 7.74 -30.28 -1.45
N ALA A 115 7.68 -29.07 -0.88
CA ALA A 115 8.04 -27.87 -1.62
C ALA A 115 9.49 -27.94 -2.16
N ALA A 116 9.68 -27.51 -3.39
CA ALA A 116 10.99 -27.48 -4.03
C ALA A 116 11.96 -26.58 -3.26
N THR A 117 13.24 -26.97 -3.18
CA THR A 117 14.25 -26.25 -2.38
C THR A 117 14.37 -24.77 -2.77
N SER A 118 14.22 -24.42 -4.05
CA SER A 118 14.27 -23.02 -4.48
C SER A 118 13.12 -22.17 -3.92
N LEU A 119 11.93 -22.75 -3.80
CA LEU A 119 10.76 -22.09 -3.22
C LEU A 119 10.89 -21.99 -1.70
N VAL A 120 11.39 -23.03 -1.03
CA VAL A 120 11.66 -22.98 0.42
C VAL A 120 12.66 -21.87 0.74
N SER A 121 13.78 -21.80 0.00
CA SER A 121 14.75 -20.72 0.19
C SER A 121 14.15 -19.33 -0.07
N LEU A 122 13.34 -19.16 -1.12
CA LEU A 122 12.63 -17.90 -1.36
C LEU A 122 11.73 -17.53 -0.16
N LEU A 123 10.95 -18.48 0.36
CA LEU A 123 10.06 -18.23 1.49
C LEU A 123 10.86 -17.84 2.74
N THR A 124 11.96 -18.54 3.02
CA THR A 124 12.83 -18.21 4.16
C THR A 124 13.44 -16.80 4.04
N GLU A 125 13.85 -16.38 2.84
CA GLU A 125 14.33 -14.99 2.59
C GLU A 125 13.23 -13.93 2.83
N LEU A 126 11.96 -14.33 2.79
CA LEU A 126 10.80 -13.47 3.05
C LEU A 126 10.25 -13.64 4.47
N ASP A 127 10.98 -14.30 5.38
CA ASP A 127 10.55 -14.66 6.74
C ASP A 127 9.26 -15.51 6.78
N ILE A 128 9.08 -16.38 5.80
CA ILE A 128 8.02 -17.40 5.77
C ILE A 128 8.66 -18.77 5.95
N THR A 129 8.32 -19.44 7.05
CA THR A 129 8.95 -20.71 7.43
C THR A 129 8.01 -21.87 7.15
N LEU A 130 8.56 -22.90 6.51
CA LEU A 130 7.95 -24.21 6.34
C LEU A 130 8.54 -25.21 7.35
N PRO A 131 7.81 -26.29 7.68
CA PRO A 131 8.36 -27.39 8.47
C PRO A 131 9.53 -28.05 7.75
N SER A 132 10.35 -28.79 8.51
CA SER A 132 11.59 -29.43 8.02
C SER A 132 11.36 -30.42 6.88
N ASP A 133 10.21 -31.10 6.90
CA ASP A 133 9.74 -32.04 5.89
C ASP A 133 9.18 -31.37 4.61
N ARG A 134 8.88 -30.07 4.69
CA ARG A 134 8.34 -29.21 3.61
C ARG A 134 6.93 -29.59 3.13
N THR A 135 6.24 -30.43 3.89
CA THR A 135 4.90 -30.93 3.58
C THR A 135 3.89 -30.65 4.69
N GLY A 136 4.29 -30.79 5.97
CA GLY A 136 3.48 -30.65 7.18
C GLY A 136 1.96 -30.49 7.00
N LEU A 137 1.23 -31.59 7.19
CA LEU A 137 -0.23 -31.63 7.10
C LEU A 137 -0.86 -30.94 8.30
N VAL A 138 -1.75 -29.98 8.04
CA VAL A 138 -2.59 -29.40 9.09
C VAL A 138 -3.83 -30.28 9.26
N VAL A 139 -4.13 -30.64 10.51
CA VAL A 139 -5.26 -31.49 10.90
C VAL A 139 -6.10 -30.76 11.95
N ASP A 140 -7.42 -30.92 11.89
CA ASP A 140 -8.33 -30.44 12.94
C ASP A 140 -9.47 -31.42 13.20
N HIS A 141 -9.51 -31.98 14.40
CA HIS A 141 -10.53 -32.95 14.82
C HIS A 141 -11.91 -32.33 15.06
N PHE A 142 -12.01 -31.00 15.15
CA PHE A 142 -13.27 -30.30 15.46
C PHE A 142 -13.87 -29.56 14.26
N ASN A 143 -13.05 -29.09 13.33
CA ASN A 143 -13.48 -28.31 12.17
C ASN A 143 -13.05 -28.98 10.86
N HIS A 144 -13.50 -30.22 10.63
CA HIS A 144 -13.27 -30.94 9.38
C HIS A 144 -14.57 -31.28 8.65
N ASP A 145 -14.45 -31.68 7.39
CA ASP A 145 -15.57 -32.20 6.59
C ASP A 145 -15.81 -33.68 6.88
N VAL A 146 -17.02 -33.99 7.36
CA VAL A 146 -17.41 -35.36 7.74
C VAL A 146 -17.60 -36.26 6.50
N LEU A 147 -17.89 -35.68 5.32
CA LEU A 147 -18.13 -36.46 4.10
C LEU A 147 -16.84 -36.96 3.45
N SER A 148 -15.84 -36.08 3.35
CA SER A 148 -14.59 -36.39 2.64
C SER A 148 -13.43 -36.79 3.54
N ALA A 149 -13.46 -36.45 4.83
CA ALA A 149 -12.36 -36.64 5.77
C ALA A 149 -12.80 -37.21 7.12
N ALA A 150 -13.75 -38.16 7.12
CA ALA A 150 -14.32 -38.77 8.32
C ALA A 150 -13.27 -39.39 9.28
N ASP A 151 -12.22 -40.01 8.73
CA ASP A 151 -11.21 -40.69 9.54
C ASP A 151 -9.91 -39.88 9.67
N ALA A 152 -9.46 -39.28 8.55
CA ALA A 152 -8.17 -38.62 8.46
C ALA A 152 -8.18 -37.16 8.96
N HIS A 153 -9.35 -36.51 9.00
CA HIS A 153 -9.52 -35.11 9.43
C HIS A 153 -8.60 -34.11 8.69
N ASP A 154 -8.24 -34.42 7.44
CA ASP A 154 -7.29 -33.70 6.60
C ASP A 154 -7.95 -32.65 5.69
N VAL A 155 -9.27 -32.51 5.76
CA VAL A 155 -10.04 -31.48 5.05
C VAL A 155 -10.64 -30.53 6.07
N LEU A 156 -10.01 -29.37 6.26
CA LEU A 156 -10.48 -28.38 7.22
C LEU A 156 -11.63 -27.56 6.65
N LEU A 157 -12.60 -27.24 7.49
CA LEU A 157 -13.68 -26.30 7.21
C LEU A 157 -13.40 -24.99 7.93
N LEU A 158 -13.00 -24.00 7.15
CA LEU A 158 -12.55 -22.71 7.65
C LEU A 158 -13.63 -21.64 7.46
N PRO A 159 -13.75 -20.67 8.38
CA PRO A 159 -14.57 -19.50 8.14
C PRO A 159 -13.97 -18.65 7.02
N VAL A 160 -14.82 -17.89 6.33
CA VAL A 160 -14.36 -16.93 5.32
C VAL A 160 -13.48 -15.86 5.98
N PRO A 161 -12.29 -15.52 5.42
CA PRO A 161 -11.37 -14.57 6.01
C PRO A 161 -11.96 -13.17 6.06
N ARG A 162 -12.25 -12.68 7.28
CA ARG A 162 -12.73 -11.32 7.52
C ARG A 162 -11.62 -10.45 8.09
N PRO A 163 -11.65 -9.13 7.85
CA PRO A 163 -10.71 -8.21 8.48
C PRO A 163 -10.72 -8.34 10.01
N ALA A 164 -9.54 -8.53 10.60
CA ALA A 164 -9.40 -8.60 12.06
C ALA A 164 -9.67 -7.25 12.74
N ARG A 165 -9.53 -6.15 12.00
CA ARG A 165 -9.79 -4.79 12.48
C ARG A 165 -10.85 -4.11 11.60
N PRO A 166 -11.70 -3.24 12.18
CA PRO A 166 -12.79 -2.57 11.46
C PRO A 166 -12.33 -1.48 10.48
N ASP A 167 -11.07 -1.06 10.54
CA ASP A 167 -10.44 -0.05 9.66
C ASP A 167 -9.75 -0.64 8.44
N VAL A 168 -9.79 -1.97 8.27
CA VAL A 168 -9.19 -2.67 7.12
C VAL A 168 -10.27 -3.06 6.12
N ALA A 169 -10.01 -2.80 4.85
CA ALA A 169 -10.93 -3.13 3.76
C ALA A 169 -11.16 -4.64 3.65
N ASP A 170 -12.42 -5.05 3.50
CA ASP A 170 -12.78 -6.44 3.26
C ASP A 170 -12.61 -6.80 1.78
N LEU A 171 -11.42 -7.30 1.44
CA LEU A 171 -11.09 -7.75 0.08
C LEU A 171 -11.40 -9.22 -0.17
N PHE A 172 -11.63 -10.03 0.88
CA PHE A 172 -11.66 -11.49 0.78
C PHE A 172 -13.02 -12.12 1.13
N ALA A 173 -13.85 -11.46 1.94
CA ALA A 173 -15.17 -11.95 2.35
C ALA A 173 -16.36 -11.21 1.74
N SER A 174 -16.12 -10.16 0.94
CA SER A 174 -17.19 -9.35 0.34
C SER A 174 -18.25 -10.21 -0.37
N GLY A 175 -19.50 -10.16 0.12
CA GLY A 175 -20.65 -10.89 -0.42
C GLY A 175 -20.81 -12.33 0.09
N ALA A 176 -19.94 -12.81 0.98
CA ALA A 176 -20.06 -14.16 1.56
C ALA A 176 -21.14 -14.21 2.67
N PRO A 177 -22.09 -15.17 2.62
CA PRO A 177 -22.96 -15.46 3.76
C PRO A 177 -22.13 -15.87 4.98
N ALA A 178 -22.58 -15.49 6.18
CA ALA A 178 -21.80 -15.69 7.41
C ALA A 178 -21.44 -17.15 7.70
N ASP A 179 -22.29 -18.09 7.28
CA ASP A 179 -22.16 -19.51 7.59
C ASP A 179 -21.56 -20.32 6.43
N THR A 180 -21.01 -19.68 5.38
CA THR A 180 -20.42 -20.42 4.25
C THR A 180 -18.99 -20.82 4.56
N PRO A 181 -18.64 -22.11 4.57
CA PRO A 181 -17.28 -22.54 4.86
C PRO A 181 -16.39 -22.51 3.61
N ILE A 182 -15.10 -22.47 3.88
CA ILE A 182 -14.03 -22.75 2.92
C ILE A 182 -13.52 -24.15 3.21
N ALA A 183 -13.49 -25.02 2.21
CA ALA A 183 -12.84 -26.32 2.32
C ALA A 183 -11.35 -26.19 2.03
N PHE A 184 -10.51 -26.60 2.98
CA PHE A 184 -9.06 -26.55 2.88
C PHE A 184 -8.48 -27.97 2.96
N PRO A 185 -8.46 -28.70 1.84
CA PRO A 185 -8.01 -30.09 1.77
C PRO A 185 -6.48 -30.20 1.82
N ARG A 186 -5.97 -31.14 2.61
CA ARG A 186 -4.55 -31.54 2.66
C ARG A 186 -3.59 -30.36 2.64
N GLY A 187 -3.89 -29.44 3.54
CA GLY A 187 -3.24 -28.16 3.63
C GLY A 187 -1.91 -28.22 4.34
N ALA A 188 -0.91 -27.53 3.78
CA ALA A 188 0.31 -27.16 4.47
C ALA A 188 0.12 -25.86 5.24
N GLY A 189 0.64 -25.79 6.47
CA GLY A 189 0.68 -24.58 7.28
C GLY A 189 2.06 -23.92 7.22
N VAL A 190 2.09 -22.59 7.19
CA VAL A 190 3.34 -21.81 7.30
C VAL A 190 3.35 -20.95 8.56
N LEU A 191 4.55 -20.69 9.08
CA LEU A 191 4.77 -19.67 10.09
C LEU A 191 5.26 -18.38 9.42
N LEU A 192 4.75 -17.25 9.90
CA LEU A 192 5.15 -15.92 9.42
C LEU A 192 6.04 -15.26 10.47
N GLY A 193 7.13 -14.63 10.05
CA GLY A 193 7.96 -13.81 10.91
C GLY A 193 7.24 -12.54 11.37
N ALA A 194 7.88 -11.80 12.29
CA ALA A 194 7.32 -10.57 12.88
C ALA A 194 7.37 -9.34 11.95
N GLY A 195 7.82 -9.51 10.71
CA GLY A 195 7.98 -8.43 9.75
C GLY A 195 6.66 -7.77 9.34
N PRO A 196 6.60 -6.44 9.16
CA PRO A 196 5.35 -5.72 8.84
C PRO A 196 4.88 -5.92 7.39
N LEU A 197 5.67 -6.60 6.55
CA LEU A 197 5.36 -6.85 5.14
C LEU A 197 4.55 -8.14 4.93
N LEU A 198 4.48 -8.98 5.96
CA LEU A 198 3.73 -10.24 5.97
C LEU A 198 2.37 -10.02 6.60
N THR A 199 1.33 -10.60 6.00
CA THR A 199 -0.01 -10.55 6.56
C THR A 199 -0.72 -11.88 6.30
N PRO A 200 -1.23 -12.55 7.34
CA PRO A 200 -2.06 -13.74 7.17
C PRO A 200 -3.41 -13.36 6.56
N ILE A 201 -3.87 -14.12 5.57
CA ILE A 201 -5.22 -13.99 5.01
C ILE A 201 -6.14 -14.98 5.71
N VAL A 202 -5.75 -16.25 5.78
CA VAL A 202 -6.48 -17.31 6.48
C VAL A 202 -5.56 -17.97 7.50
N ARG A 203 -6.00 -18.01 8.76
CA ARG A 203 -5.30 -18.71 9.85
C ARG A 203 -5.98 -20.03 10.15
N ALA A 204 -5.21 -20.99 10.66
CA ALA A 204 -5.77 -22.23 11.15
C ALA A 204 -6.64 -22.00 12.41
N PRO A 205 -7.69 -22.81 12.64
CA PRO A 205 -8.46 -22.78 13.88
C PRO A 205 -7.59 -23.03 15.11
N ALA A 206 -8.03 -22.59 16.29
CA ALA A 206 -7.28 -22.76 17.54
C ALA A 206 -7.03 -24.23 17.94
N THR A 207 -7.86 -25.15 17.43
CA THR A 207 -7.78 -26.59 17.68
C THR A 207 -6.94 -27.35 16.65
N ALA A 208 -6.53 -26.69 15.57
CA ALA A 208 -5.74 -27.32 14.52
C ALA A 208 -4.26 -27.40 14.90
N TYR A 209 -3.54 -28.39 14.40
CA TYR A 209 -2.10 -28.49 14.55
C TYR A 209 -1.46 -29.03 13.28
N LEU A 210 -0.19 -28.69 13.08
CA LEU A 210 0.59 -29.21 11.97
C LEU A 210 1.33 -30.46 12.41
N TYR A 211 1.24 -31.51 11.59
CA TYR A 211 1.73 -32.83 11.91
C TYR A 211 2.17 -33.58 10.64
N ASN A 212 3.16 -34.45 10.76
CA ASN A 212 3.67 -35.27 9.67
C ASN A 212 3.06 -36.68 9.77
N PRO A 213 2.20 -37.12 8.81
CA PRO A 213 1.57 -38.44 8.81
C PRO A 213 2.51 -39.64 9.00
N LYS A 214 3.80 -39.49 8.70
CA LYS A 214 4.81 -40.54 8.87
C LYS A 214 5.21 -40.76 10.34
N GLU A 215 4.94 -39.79 11.20
CA GLU A 215 5.32 -39.78 12.62
C GLU A 215 4.13 -40.18 13.52
N GLN A 216 3.04 -40.76 12.98
CA GLN A 216 1.79 -41.06 13.71
C GLN A 216 1.99 -41.98 14.92
N ALA A 217 3.00 -42.84 14.81
CA ALA A 217 3.34 -43.83 15.83
C ALA A 217 4.22 -43.23 16.94
N GLU A 218 4.71 -42.01 16.79
CA GLU A 218 5.60 -41.33 17.72
C GLU A 218 4.81 -40.36 18.59
N VAL A 219 5.06 -40.39 19.91
CA VAL A 219 4.51 -39.38 20.82
C VAL A 219 5.39 -38.15 20.72
N LEU A 220 4.97 -37.18 19.92
CA LEU A 220 5.65 -35.90 19.81
C LEU A 220 5.36 -35.05 21.05
N ALA A 221 6.42 -34.49 21.63
CA ALA A 221 6.28 -33.54 22.72
C ALA A 221 5.70 -32.21 22.17
N ALA A 222 4.94 -31.49 23.00
CA ALA A 222 4.26 -30.27 22.54
C ALA A 222 5.22 -29.16 22.09
N ASP A 223 6.45 -29.17 22.58
CA ASP A 223 7.56 -28.27 22.23
C ASP A 223 8.25 -28.64 20.91
N GLU A 224 8.06 -29.86 20.41
CA GLU A 224 8.57 -30.32 19.12
C GLU A 224 7.61 -30.02 17.95
N LEU A 225 6.37 -29.61 18.25
CA LEU A 225 5.41 -29.19 17.24
C LEU A 225 5.91 -27.95 16.51
N PHE A 226 6.00 -28.05 15.18
CA PHE A 226 6.34 -26.92 14.33
C PHE A 226 5.39 -25.73 14.54
N GLY A 227 4.09 -26.00 14.70
CA GLY A 227 3.11 -24.98 15.02
C GLY A 227 1.73 -25.55 15.25
N ALA A 228 0.93 -24.85 16.06
CA ALA A 228 -0.44 -25.22 16.40
C ALA A 228 -1.35 -23.99 16.60
N GLY A 229 -2.61 -24.13 16.24
CA GLY A 229 -3.62 -23.10 16.40
C GLY A 229 -3.44 -21.94 15.41
N ALA A 230 -3.89 -20.75 15.83
CA ALA A 230 -3.93 -19.56 14.99
C ALA A 230 -2.56 -19.01 14.57
N GLN A 231 -1.44 -19.51 15.12
CA GLN A 231 -0.10 -19.11 14.65
C GLN A 231 0.19 -19.62 13.23
N LEU A 232 -0.43 -20.73 12.83
CA LEU A 232 -0.32 -21.28 11.48
C LEU A 232 -1.14 -20.41 10.51
N ALA A 233 -0.47 -19.88 9.49
CA ALA A 233 -1.12 -19.28 8.34
C ALA A 233 -1.33 -20.36 7.27
N LEU A 234 -2.57 -20.51 6.81
CA LEU A 234 -2.96 -21.42 5.73
C LEU A 234 -2.96 -20.69 4.38
N VAL A 235 -3.32 -19.42 4.40
CA VAL A 235 -3.13 -18.49 3.28
C VAL A 235 -2.44 -17.25 3.80
N ALA A 236 -1.33 -16.85 3.18
CA ALA A 236 -0.56 -15.69 3.58
C ALA A 236 -0.25 -14.79 2.38
N GLY A 237 -0.20 -13.49 2.63
CA GLY A 237 0.23 -12.48 1.67
C GLY A 237 1.49 -11.78 2.15
N MET A 238 2.39 -11.49 1.22
CA MET A 238 3.56 -10.65 1.41
C MET A 238 3.51 -9.50 0.40
N GLN A 239 3.63 -8.27 0.88
CA GLN A 239 3.71 -7.09 0.03
C GLN A 239 5.07 -6.42 0.20
N ALA A 240 5.88 -6.43 -0.85
CA ALA A 240 7.19 -5.80 -0.86
C ALA A 240 7.08 -4.26 -0.85
N ARG A 241 8.20 -3.58 -0.56
CA ARG A 241 8.24 -2.10 -0.52
C ARG A 241 7.97 -1.45 -1.88
N ASN A 242 8.28 -2.14 -2.96
CA ASN A 242 7.95 -1.75 -4.34
C ASN A 242 6.51 -2.15 -4.75
N SER A 243 5.71 -2.64 -3.79
CA SER A 243 4.35 -3.16 -3.95
C SER A 243 4.22 -4.42 -4.82
N ALA A 244 5.30 -5.17 -5.06
CA ALA A 244 5.20 -6.54 -5.57
C ALA A 244 4.51 -7.45 -4.55
N ARG A 245 3.70 -8.41 -5.02
CA ARG A 245 2.91 -9.28 -4.15
C ARG A 245 3.31 -10.74 -4.31
N LEU A 246 3.44 -11.42 -3.18
CA LEU A 246 3.55 -12.85 -3.10
C LEU A 246 2.40 -13.38 -2.24
N ALA A 247 1.63 -14.32 -2.77
CA ALA A 247 0.59 -15.03 -2.03
C ALA A 247 1.00 -16.50 -1.90
N VAL A 248 0.92 -17.04 -0.68
CA VAL A 248 1.12 -18.47 -0.41
C VAL A 248 -0.23 -19.06 -0.05
N VAL A 249 -0.64 -20.09 -0.79
CA VAL A 249 -1.84 -20.89 -0.53
C VAL A 249 -1.40 -22.29 -0.13
N GLY A 250 -1.62 -22.65 1.13
CA GLY A 250 -1.17 -23.92 1.70
C GLY A 250 -1.80 -25.17 1.08
N SER A 251 -2.85 -25.03 0.27
CA SER A 251 -3.53 -26.14 -0.42
C SER A 251 -3.73 -25.80 -1.88
N ALA A 252 -3.01 -26.47 -2.78
CA ALA A 252 -3.24 -26.38 -4.21
C ALA A 252 -4.60 -26.98 -4.57
N GLU A 253 -4.99 -28.06 -3.90
CA GLU A 253 -6.26 -28.75 -4.13
C GLU A 253 -7.49 -27.89 -3.87
N MET A 254 -7.42 -26.93 -2.94
CA MET A 254 -8.46 -25.91 -2.76
C MET A 254 -8.85 -25.22 -4.08
N LEU A 255 -7.91 -25.09 -5.03
CA LEU A 255 -8.10 -24.46 -6.34
C LEU A 255 -8.59 -25.42 -7.43
N SER A 256 -8.75 -26.72 -7.12
CA SER A 256 -9.18 -27.72 -8.09
C SER A 256 -10.69 -27.72 -8.30
N ASP A 257 -11.10 -28.23 -9.46
CA ASP A 257 -12.49 -28.24 -9.89
C ASP A 257 -13.40 -29.04 -8.95
N LYS A 258 -12.83 -30.04 -8.25
CA LYS A 258 -13.49 -30.87 -7.24
C LYS A 258 -14.02 -30.02 -6.08
N TRP A 259 -13.19 -29.09 -5.59
CA TRP A 259 -13.49 -28.31 -4.38
C TRP A 259 -14.28 -27.04 -4.65
N PHE A 260 -14.38 -26.61 -5.91
CA PHE A 260 -15.22 -25.49 -6.32
C PHE A 260 -16.72 -25.81 -6.32
N ASP A 261 -17.09 -27.05 -6.63
CA ASP A 261 -18.49 -27.50 -6.64
C ASP A 261 -18.82 -28.41 -5.43
N ALA A 262 -17.86 -28.59 -4.52
CA ALA A 262 -18.03 -29.45 -3.37
C ALA A 262 -19.13 -28.94 -2.45
N LYS A 263 -19.86 -29.89 -1.88
CA LYS A 263 -20.72 -29.67 -0.71
C LYS A 263 -20.05 -30.35 0.47
N VAL A 264 -19.99 -29.62 1.59
CA VAL A 264 -19.31 -30.06 2.80
C VAL A 264 -20.29 -30.05 3.97
N THR A 265 -20.01 -30.89 4.96
CA THR A 265 -20.80 -31.01 6.18
C THR A 265 -19.89 -30.88 7.40
N LYS A 266 -20.20 -29.91 8.25
CA LYS A 266 -19.45 -29.68 9.49
C LYS A 266 -19.79 -30.72 10.55
N VAL A 267 -18.81 -31.03 11.41
CA VAL A 267 -18.99 -31.88 12.59
C VAL A 267 -20.17 -31.39 13.43
N GLY A 268 -21.13 -32.29 13.71
CA GLY A 268 -22.34 -31.99 14.48
C GLY A 268 -23.50 -31.40 13.68
N GLU A 269 -23.29 -31.06 12.41
CA GLU A 269 -24.34 -30.62 11.50
C GLU A 269 -24.76 -31.73 10.53
N LYS A 270 -25.99 -31.67 10.04
CA LYS A 270 -26.52 -32.63 9.04
C LYS A 270 -26.75 -32.01 7.68
N LYS A 271 -26.52 -30.71 7.55
CA LYS A 271 -26.82 -29.95 6.34
C LYS A 271 -25.55 -29.80 5.51
N GLU A 272 -25.65 -30.25 4.26
CA GLU A 272 -24.65 -29.95 3.25
C GLU A 272 -24.71 -28.48 2.83
N VAL A 273 -23.58 -27.80 2.86
CA VAL A 273 -23.43 -26.39 2.46
C VAL A 273 -22.41 -26.32 1.32
N PRO A 274 -22.65 -25.52 0.26
CA PRO A 274 -21.66 -25.29 -0.78
C PRO A 274 -20.44 -24.55 -0.24
N THR A 275 -19.27 -24.78 -0.83
CA THR A 275 -18.03 -24.12 -0.44
C THR A 275 -17.91 -22.71 -1.05
N TYR A 276 -17.17 -21.82 -0.38
CA TYR A 276 -16.81 -20.50 -0.90
C TYR A 276 -15.47 -20.52 -1.67
N ASN A 277 -14.93 -21.70 -1.99
CA ASN A 277 -13.57 -21.90 -2.52
C ASN A 277 -13.30 -21.13 -3.82
N ARG A 278 -14.21 -21.20 -4.79
CA ARG A 278 -14.02 -20.53 -6.09
C ARG A 278 -13.87 -19.02 -5.94
N GLU A 279 -14.68 -18.41 -5.06
CA GLU A 279 -14.63 -16.96 -4.87
C GLU A 279 -13.45 -16.48 -4.01
N VAL A 280 -12.99 -17.31 -3.07
CA VAL A 280 -11.74 -17.07 -2.33
C VAL A 280 -10.55 -17.20 -3.27
N ALA A 281 -10.51 -18.25 -4.10
CA ALA A 281 -9.47 -18.44 -5.10
C ALA A 281 -9.38 -17.23 -6.05
N LYS A 282 -10.53 -16.73 -6.53
CA LYS A 282 -10.59 -15.51 -7.34
C LYS A 282 -10.08 -14.29 -6.59
N ARG A 283 -10.48 -14.05 -5.33
CA ARG A 283 -10.02 -12.87 -4.55
C ARG A 283 -8.54 -12.94 -4.18
N VAL A 284 -8.04 -14.11 -3.79
CA VAL A 284 -6.60 -14.31 -3.46
C VAL A 284 -5.74 -14.11 -4.71
N ALA A 285 -6.13 -14.71 -5.84
CA ALA A 285 -5.46 -14.49 -7.11
C ALA A 285 -5.55 -13.02 -7.56
N GLY A 286 -6.74 -12.40 -7.45
CA GLY A 286 -6.94 -11.00 -7.79
C GLY A 286 -6.12 -10.04 -6.94
N TRP A 287 -5.96 -10.33 -5.64
CA TRP A 287 -5.03 -9.58 -4.80
C TRP A 287 -3.59 -9.82 -5.24
N ALA A 288 -3.16 -11.08 -5.40
CA ALA A 288 -1.79 -11.42 -5.79
C ALA A 288 -1.39 -10.77 -7.12
N PHE A 289 -2.27 -10.78 -8.12
CA PHE A 289 -2.02 -10.23 -9.46
C PHE A 289 -2.44 -8.77 -9.61
N GLN A 290 -2.71 -8.06 -8.51
CA GLN A 290 -3.01 -6.62 -8.54
C GLN A 290 -4.23 -6.24 -9.40
N GLU A 291 -5.27 -7.09 -9.37
CA GLU A 291 -6.63 -6.79 -9.83
C GLU A 291 -7.44 -6.07 -8.72
N THR A 292 -7.09 -6.26 -7.45
CA THR A 292 -7.75 -5.60 -6.31
C THR A 292 -6.76 -5.02 -5.30
N GLY A 293 -7.22 -4.09 -4.46
CA GLY A 293 -6.41 -3.48 -3.40
C GLY A 293 -5.25 -2.64 -3.92
N VAL A 294 -5.29 -2.17 -5.17
CA VAL A 294 -4.25 -1.31 -5.73
C VAL A 294 -4.66 0.14 -5.57
N LEU A 295 -3.80 0.92 -4.94
CA LEU A 295 -3.98 2.36 -4.82
C LEU A 295 -2.98 3.10 -5.69
N LYS A 296 -3.41 4.23 -6.25
CA LYS A 296 -2.59 5.11 -7.07
C LYS A 296 -2.79 6.56 -6.66
N VAL A 297 -1.69 7.28 -6.54
CA VAL A 297 -1.69 8.74 -6.44
C VAL A 297 -1.69 9.31 -7.86
N ASN A 298 -2.70 10.10 -8.19
CA ASN A 298 -2.80 10.69 -9.53
C ASN A 298 -2.01 11.99 -9.63
N TRP A 299 -2.19 12.86 -8.64
CA TRP A 299 -1.52 14.14 -8.53
C TRP A 299 -1.52 14.63 -7.09
N VAL A 300 -0.58 15.53 -6.81
CA VAL A 300 -0.47 16.28 -5.55
C VAL A 300 -0.38 17.76 -5.90
N GLU A 301 -1.12 18.58 -5.17
CA GLU A 301 -1.07 20.04 -5.28
C GLU A 301 -0.99 20.67 -3.90
N HIS A 302 -0.05 21.59 -3.71
CA HIS A 302 0.00 22.45 -2.54
C HIS A 302 0.15 23.91 -2.97
N ARG A 303 -0.60 24.81 -2.33
CA ARG A 303 -0.63 26.24 -2.71
C ARG A 303 -0.89 27.16 -1.52
N LEU A 304 -0.56 28.44 -1.68
CA LEU A 304 -0.90 29.47 -0.70
C LEU A 304 -2.43 29.66 -0.64
N ASN A 305 -2.95 29.82 0.56
CA ASN A 305 -4.36 30.12 0.83
C ASN A 305 -4.50 31.54 1.41
N GLU A 306 -3.83 32.51 0.79
CA GLU A 306 -3.82 33.91 1.19
C GLU A 306 -4.03 34.81 -0.02
N ALA A 307 -4.62 35.98 0.17
CA ALA A 307 -4.73 36.99 -0.89
C ALA A 307 -3.36 37.68 -1.09
N GLY A 308 -2.87 37.72 -2.33
CA GLY A 308 -1.63 38.43 -2.67
C GLY A 308 -0.88 37.88 -3.89
N PRO A 309 0.31 38.42 -4.19
CA PRO A 309 1.19 37.89 -5.23
C PRO A 309 1.58 36.45 -4.88
N GLY A 310 1.25 35.48 -5.74
CA GLY A 310 1.55 34.06 -5.51
C GLY A 310 0.37 33.20 -5.03
N ALA A 311 -0.80 33.78 -4.74
CA ALA A 311 -2.01 33.07 -4.31
C ALA A 311 -2.48 31.97 -5.30
N ASN A 312 -2.19 32.16 -6.59
CA ASN A 312 -2.61 31.25 -7.66
C ASN A 312 -1.47 30.33 -8.14
N VAL A 313 -0.31 30.36 -7.49
CA VAL A 313 0.83 29.52 -7.90
C VAL A 313 0.67 28.14 -7.27
N SER A 314 0.48 27.14 -8.13
CA SER A 314 0.47 25.73 -7.76
C SER A 314 1.90 25.24 -7.50
N ASN A 315 2.09 24.48 -6.43
CA ASN A 315 3.36 23.87 -6.03
C ASN A 315 4.56 24.84 -5.98
N PRO A 316 4.47 25.96 -5.23
CA PRO A 316 5.58 26.89 -5.10
C PRO A 316 6.75 26.24 -4.36
N ALA A 317 7.98 26.52 -4.82
CA ALA A 317 9.20 25.98 -4.21
C ALA A 317 9.50 26.56 -2.81
N MET A 318 8.96 27.75 -2.53
CA MET A 318 9.23 28.50 -1.32
C MET A 318 7.95 29.04 -0.69
N TYR A 319 7.82 28.82 0.62
CA TYR A 319 6.82 29.39 1.50
C TYR A 319 7.50 30.28 2.54
N ARG A 320 6.70 30.97 3.33
CA ARG A 320 7.16 31.74 4.48
C ARG A 320 6.53 31.19 5.76
N ILE A 321 7.21 31.38 6.89
CA ILE A 321 6.65 31.09 8.21
C ILE A 321 5.26 31.70 8.34
N LYS A 322 4.36 31.00 9.05
CA LYS A 322 3.00 31.45 9.32
C LYS A 322 2.13 31.72 8.07
N ASN A 323 2.52 31.26 6.88
CA ASN A 323 1.60 31.31 5.74
C ASN A 323 0.46 30.32 5.92
N ASP A 324 -0.75 30.70 5.51
CA ASP A 324 -1.87 29.78 5.34
C ASP A 324 -1.71 29.02 4.01
N VAL A 325 -1.79 27.69 4.07
CA VAL A 325 -1.51 26.78 2.95
C VAL A 325 -2.61 25.75 2.84
N THR A 326 -2.96 25.39 1.61
CA THR A 326 -3.83 24.26 1.29
C THR A 326 -3.02 23.19 0.57
N TYR A 327 -3.12 21.95 1.06
CA TYR A 327 -2.56 20.75 0.44
C TYR A 327 -3.71 19.88 -0.08
N LYS A 328 -3.52 19.30 -1.26
CA LYS A 328 -4.46 18.41 -1.94
C LYS A 328 -3.73 17.19 -2.53
N ILE A 329 -4.36 16.03 -2.45
CA ILE A 329 -3.89 14.78 -3.07
C ILE A 329 -5.06 14.04 -3.69
N SER A 330 -4.87 13.51 -4.90
CA SER A 330 -5.88 12.68 -5.57
C SER A 330 -5.49 11.21 -5.56
N LEU A 331 -6.43 10.36 -5.12
CA LEU A 331 -6.25 8.92 -4.98
C LEU A 331 -7.30 8.16 -5.81
N SER A 332 -6.83 7.13 -6.51
CA SER A 332 -7.68 6.14 -7.19
C SER A 332 -7.38 4.75 -6.69
N GLN A 333 -8.38 3.87 -6.76
CA GLN A 333 -8.29 2.45 -6.47
C GLN A 333 -8.57 1.65 -7.74
N TRP A 334 -7.80 0.59 -8.00
CA TRP A 334 -8.14 -0.38 -9.03
C TRP A 334 -9.10 -1.41 -8.44
N ASP A 335 -10.28 -1.53 -9.04
CA ASP A 335 -11.32 -2.47 -8.66
C ASP A 335 -11.66 -3.36 -9.85
N TRP A 336 -10.97 -4.50 -9.93
CA TRP A 336 -11.05 -5.54 -10.97
C TRP A 336 -10.68 -5.06 -12.38
N ASP A 337 -11.46 -4.18 -12.98
CA ASP A 337 -11.36 -3.80 -14.39
C ASP A 337 -11.23 -2.29 -14.62
N LYS A 338 -11.38 -1.48 -13.57
CA LYS A 338 -11.41 -0.02 -13.70
C LYS A 338 -10.84 0.70 -12.49
N TRP A 339 -10.39 1.94 -12.74
CA TRP A 339 -10.06 2.89 -11.68
C TRP A 339 -11.34 3.51 -11.13
N THR A 340 -11.48 3.50 -9.81
CA THR A 340 -12.55 4.15 -9.06
C THR A 340 -11.95 5.10 -8.03
N GLY A 341 -12.73 6.09 -7.58
CA GLY A 341 -12.31 6.97 -6.49
C GLY A 341 -12.04 6.18 -5.20
N PHE A 342 -10.84 6.32 -4.64
CA PHE A 342 -10.54 5.69 -3.36
C PHE A 342 -11.28 6.41 -2.23
N THR A 343 -12.04 5.67 -1.42
CA THR A 343 -12.71 6.21 -0.25
C THR A 343 -12.11 5.58 1.00
N VAL A 344 -11.52 6.40 1.86
CA VAL A 344 -10.98 5.98 3.15
C VAL A 344 -12.10 5.37 4.02
N PRO A 345 -11.91 4.17 4.61
CA PRO A 345 -12.90 3.57 5.51
C PRO A 345 -13.31 4.49 6.66
N ALA A 346 -14.56 4.40 7.13
CA ALA A 346 -15.10 5.32 8.15
C ALA A 346 -14.36 5.31 9.50
N ASN A 347 -13.66 4.21 9.82
CA ASN A 347 -12.85 4.07 11.04
C ASN A 347 -11.36 4.28 10.78
N ASP A 348 -11.00 4.89 9.65
CA ASP A 348 -9.63 5.14 9.23
C ASP A 348 -9.41 6.61 8.83
N ASP A 349 -8.16 7.04 8.85
CA ASP A 349 -7.77 8.42 8.54
C ASP A 349 -6.65 8.45 7.49
N LEU A 350 -6.85 9.23 6.43
CA LEU A 350 -5.76 9.68 5.57
C LEU A 350 -5.16 10.95 6.17
N GLN A 351 -3.86 10.93 6.46
CA GLN A 351 -3.20 12.00 7.20
C GLN A 351 -2.08 12.65 6.41
N LEU A 352 -2.00 13.97 6.51
CA LEU A 352 -0.89 14.79 6.07
C LEU A 352 0.01 15.11 7.25
N GLU A 353 1.30 14.81 7.11
CA GLU A 353 2.34 15.25 8.02
C GLU A 353 3.12 16.41 7.39
N PHE A 354 3.22 17.52 8.10
CA PHE A 354 4.14 18.60 7.77
C PHE A 354 5.35 18.53 8.71
N SER A 355 6.50 18.12 8.19
CA SER A 355 7.63 17.67 9.00
C SER A 355 9.00 18.13 8.50
N MET A 356 9.96 18.28 9.41
CA MET A 356 11.39 18.38 9.08
C MET A 356 12.05 17.02 9.39
N LEU A 357 12.60 16.90 10.60
CA LEU A 357 13.04 15.63 11.20
C LEU A 357 11.89 14.92 11.93
N SER A 358 11.05 15.72 12.61
CA SER A 358 9.83 15.27 13.29
C SER A 358 8.60 16.01 12.74
N PRO A 359 7.40 15.43 12.88
CA PRO A 359 6.16 16.08 12.45
C PRO A 359 5.84 17.27 13.37
N PHE A 360 5.67 18.45 12.75
CA PHE A 360 5.16 19.65 13.42
C PHE A 360 3.64 19.67 13.41
N HIS A 361 3.06 19.29 12.28
CA HIS A 361 1.62 19.09 12.13
C HIS A 361 1.33 17.70 11.61
N ARG A 362 0.27 17.09 12.15
CA ARG A 362 -0.37 15.89 11.62
C ARG A 362 -1.86 16.19 11.52
N LEU A 363 -2.38 16.18 10.31
CA LEU A 363 -3.72 16.67 9.99
C LEU A 363 -4.47 15.59 9.23
N HIS A 364 -5.76 15.43 9.54
CA HIS A 364 -6.66 14.61 8.73
C HIS A 364 -6.95 15.32 7.40
N LEU A 365 -6.93 14.57 6.30
CA LEU A 365 -7.29 15.05 4.98
C LEU A 365 -8.77 14.75 4.70
N ALA A 366 -9.57 15.81 4.54
CA ALA A 366 -11.00 15.70 4.24
C ALA A 366 -11.25 15.57 2.74
N VAL A 367 -12.36 14.96 2.33
CA VAL A 367 -12.72 14.83 0.91
C VAL A 367 -12.97 16.21 0.28
N ASP A 368 -12.31 16.48 -0.84
CA ASP A 368 -12.55 17.64 -1.70
C ASP A 368 -13.49 17.22 -2.83
N ALA A 369 -14.80 17.39 -2.60
CA ALA A 369 -15.83 17.03 -3.56
C ALA A 369 -15.72 17.80 -4.89
N ALA A 370 -15.15 19.01 -4.89
CA ALA A 370 -15.05 19.84 -6.08
C ALA A 370 -14.01 19.34 -7.09
N HIS A 371 -13.01 18.57 -6.62
CA HIS A 371 -11.93 18.00 -7.44
C HIS A 371 -12.00 16.47 -7.51
N SER A 372 -13.08 15.89 -6.99
CA SER A 372 -13.35 14.46 -7.06
C SER A 372 -14.13 14.12 -8.32
N SER A 373 -13.91 12.92 -8.83
CA SER A 373 -14.56 12.34 -10.00
C SER A 373 -14.91 10.88 -9.71
N PRO A 374 -15.73 10.20 -10.54
CA PRO A 374 -16.01 8.78 -10.34
C PRO A 374 -14.76 7.88 -10.32
N GLU A 375 -13.70 8.28 -11.04
CA GLU A 375 -12.45 7.54 -11.18
C GLU A 375 -11.41 7.90 -10.11
N ALA A 376 -11.57 9.03 -9.41
CA ALA A 376 -10.56 9.54 -8.47
C ALA A 376 -11.18 10.43 -7.38
N THR A 377 -10.81 10.20 -6.12
CA THR A 377 -11.23 11.04 -4.99
C THR A 377 -10.09 11.99 -4.62
N ALA A 378 -10.40 13.28 -4.51
CA ALA A 378 -9.46 14.28 -4.02
C ALA A 378 -9.63 14.48 -2.51
N TYR A 379 -8.52 14.70 -1.82
CA TYR A 379 -8.43 14.89 -0.38
C TYR A 379 -7.64 16.16 -0.09
N THR A 380 -8.08 16.97 0.89
CA THR A 380 -7.52 18.29 1.16
C THR A 380 -7.38 18.59 2.65
N ALA A 381 -6.38 19.39 3.01
CA ALA A 381 -6.27 20.03 4.33
C ALA A 381 -5.74 21.45 4.15
N SER A 382 -6.26 22.39 4.94
CA SER A 382 -5.73 23.75 5.01
C SER A 382 -5.24 24.03 6.42
N PHE A 383 -4.04 24.60 6.53
CA PHE A 383 -3.40 24.88 7.81
C PHE A 383 -2.39 25.99 7.70
N LYS A 384 -1.98 26.51 8.85
CA LYS A 384 -0.96 27.55 8.97
C LYS A 384 0.40 26.92 9.20
N LEU A 385 1.40 27.32 8.43
CA LEU A 385 2.77 26.84 8.61
C LEU A 385 3.35 27.26 9.97
N PRO A 386 4.22 26.43 10.57
CA PRO A 386 4.81 26.70 11.88
C PRO A 386 5.70 27.96 11.87
N ASP A 387 5.96 28.50 13.06
CA ASP A 387 6.89 29.62 13.28
C ASP A 387 8.36 29.16 13.31
N GLN A 388 8.71 28.29 12.39
CA GLN A 388 10.06 27.76 12.23
C GLN A 388 10.38 27.69 10.73
N HIS A 389 11.53 28.22 10.37
CA HIS A 389 12.02 28.20 8.99
C HIS A 389 12.96 27.01 8.76
N GLY A 390 13.11 26.62 7.51
CA GLY A 390 13.96 25.51 7.08
C GLY A 390 13.32 24.69 5.97
N ILE A 391 13.83 23.48 5.76
CA ILE A 391 13.33 22.55 4.75
C ILE A 391 12.29 21.63 5.38
N PHE A 392 11.05 21.72 4.92
CA PHE A 392 9.93 20.92 5.37
C PHE A 392 9.48 19.95 4.27
N ASN A 393 8.71 18.95 4.67
CA ASN A 393 8.09 17.99 3.78
C ASN A 393 6.60 17.94 4.05
N PHE A 394 5.79 18.06 3.00
CA PHE A 394 4.45 17.49 2.99
C PHE A 394 4.60 16.00 2.78
N LYS A 395 4.17 15.19 3.74
CA LYS A 395 4.27 13.73 3.68
C LYS A 395 2.91 13.10 3.90
N VAL A 396 2.48 12.27 2.96
CA VAL A 396 1.31 11.40 3.12
C VAL A 396 1.82 9.96 3.12
N ASN A 397 1.57 9.25 4.22
CA ASN A 397 2.04 7.88 4.42
C ASN A 397 0.86 6.99 4.80
N TYR A 398 0.27 6.33 3.80
CA TYR A 398 -0.89 5.46 3.96
C TYR A 398 -0.50 4.02 3.66
N LYS A 399 -0.37 3.22 4.73
CA LYS A 399 0.03 1.81 4.69
C LYS A 399 -1.00 1.02 5.47
N ARG A 400 -1.80 0.22 4.77
CA ARG A 400 -2.81 -0.67 5.34
C ARG A 400 -2.62 -2.08 4.78
N PRO A 401 -2.94 -3.12 5.56
CA PRO A 401 -2.89 -4.49 5.08
C PRO A 401 -3.65 -4.65 3.75
N PHE A 402 -3.05 -5.37 2.81
CA PHE A 402 -3.60 -5.69 1.49
C PHE A 402 -3.81 -4.53 0.51
N LEU A 403 -3.60 -3.27 0.93
CA LEU A 403 -3.61 -2.11 0.05
C LEU A 403 -2.19 -1.72 -0.37
N THR A 404 -2.03 -1.21 -1.60
CA THR A 404 -0.76 -0.64 -2.05
C THR A 404 -0.29 0.45 -1.09
N ASN A 405 0.98 0.38 -0.71
CA ASN A 405 1.59 1.37 0.18
C ASN A 405 1.74 2.71 -0.55
N ILE A 406 1.11 3.76 -0.02
CA ILE A 406 1.30 5.14 -0.51
C ILE A 406 2.30 5.82 0.42
N GLU A 407 3.39 6.31 -0.15
CA GLU A 407 4.34 7.18 0.54
C GLU A 407 4.73 8.33 -0.39
N GLU A 408 4.00 9.45 -0.28
CA GLU A 408 4.26 10.66 -1.03
C GLU A 408 4.96 11.69 -0.18
N LYS A 409 6.02 12.28 -0.72
CA LYS A 409 6.86 13.26 -0.03
C LYS A 409 7.20 14.42 -0.96
N ASN A 410 6.69 15.61 -0.66
CA ASN A 410 7.01 16.84 -1.37
C ASN A 410 7.81 17.77 -0.46
N THR A 411 9.07 18.01 -0.82
CA THR A 411 9.98 18.87 -0.06
C THR A 411 9.86 20.32 -0.48
N VAL A 412 9.69 21.22 0.50
CA VAL A 412 9.52 22.65 0.29
C VAL A 412 10.38 23.45 1.26
N SER A 413 10.78 24.65 0.86
CA SER A 413 11.51 25.56 1.74
C SER A 413 10.56 26.55 2.41
N VAL A 414 10.62 26.66 3.74
CA VAL A 414 9.91 27.68 4.50
C VAL A 414 10.94 28.71 4.96
N ARG A 415 10.89 29.93 4.42
CA ARG A 415 11.78 31.03 4.81
C ARG A 415 11.21 31.85 5.95
N HIS A 416 12.08 32.61 6.62
CA HIS A 416 11.66 33.66 7.55
C HIS A 416 11.01 34.85 6.81
N MET A 417 10.41 35.76 7.59
CA MET A 417 9.91 37.05 7.08
C MET A 417 11.05 37.85 6.46
N ALA A 418 10.80 38.46 5.30
CA ALA A 418 11.70 39.42 4.70
C ALA A 418 11.59 40.78 5.40
N HIS A 419 12.61 41.63 5.24
CA HIS A 419 12.72 42.92 5.93
C HIS A 419 11.59 43.90 5.58
N ASP A 420 10.95 43.74 4.42
CA ASP A 420 9.86 44.54 3.90
C ASP A 420 8.47 43.99 4.23
N GLU A 421 8.39 42.80 4.81
CA GLU A 421 7.13 42.12 5.15
C GLU A 421 6.63 42.40 6.58
N TRP A 422 7.45 43.06 7.41
CA TRP A 422 7.05 43.45 8.76
C TRP A 422 6.10 44.65 8.75
N PRO A 423 5.10 44.69 9.66
CA PRO A 423 4.29 45.88 9.86
C PRO A 423 5.18 47.11 10.07
N ARG A 424 4.98 48.14 9.24
CA ARG A 424 5.78 49.36 9.32
C ARG A 424 5.41 50.16 10.57
N SER A 425 6.32 51.04 10.99
CA SER A 425 6.20 51.84 12.22
C SER A 425 4.90 52.64 12.31
N TYR A 426 4.34 53.13 11.20
CA TYR A 426 3.08 53.87 11.21
C TYR A 426 1.84 53.01 11.55
N VAL A 427 1.90 51.69 11.37
CA VAL A 427 0.81 50.77 11.75
C VAL A 427 0.90 50.38 13.23
N ILE A 428 2.10 50.43 13.80
CA ILE A 428 2.35 50.02 15.19
C ILE A 428 2.01 51.20 16.10
N SER A 429 0.89 51.13 16.82
CA SER A 429 0.43 52.22 17.71
C SER A 429 1.46 52.59 18.78
N GLY A 430 2.23 51.62 19.29
CA GLY A 430 3.33 51.87 20.23
C GLY A 430 4.50 52.68 19.64
N ALA A 431 4.63 52.77 18.32
CA ALA A 431 5.66 53.57 17.66
C ALA A 431 5.24 55.03 17.44
N TRP A 432 3.97 55.38 17.63
CA TRP A 432 3.45 56.71 17.37
C TRP A 432 4.11 57.83 18.19
N PRO A 433 4.44 57.66 19.49
CA PRO A 433 5.16 58.69 20.25
C PRO A 433 6.53 59.04 19.64
N TRP A 434 7.24 58.05 19.09
CA TRP A 434 8.55 58.25 18.45
C TRP A 434 8.41 58.99 17.11
N ILE A 435 7.41 58.62 16.31
CA ILE A 435 7.11 59.29 15.04
C ILE A 435 6.68 60.74 15.30
N ALA A 436 5.82 60.97 16.29
CA ALA A 436 5.41 62.30 16.70
C ALA A 436 6.59 63.13 17.22
N GLY A 437 7.50 62.51 18.00
CA GLY A 437 8.74 63.13 18.45
C GLY A 437 9.63 63.60 17.29
N ILE A 438 9.84 62.76 16.27
CA ILE A 438 10.57 63.15 15.05
C ILE A 438 9.89 64.34 14.37
N GLY A 439 8.56 64.28 14.19
CA GLY A 439 7.78 65.38 13.61
C GLY A 439 7.91 66.68 14.42
N ALA A 440 7.87 66.59 15.74
CA ALA A 440 8.04 67.73 16.64
C ALA A 440 9.45 68.32 16.53
N THR A 441 10.50 67.49 16.51
CA THR A 441 11.89 67.94 16.34
C THR A 441 12.10 68.63 15.00
N ILE A 442 11.61 68.06 13.89
CA ILE A 442 11.71 68.68 12.56
C ILE A 442 11.00 70.03 12.54
N THR A 443 9.77 70.09 13.08
CA THR A 443 8.98 71.33 13.11
C THR A 443 9.63 72.39 13.99
N ALA A 444 10.11 72.01 15.17
CA ALA A 444 10.81 72.91 16.09
C ALA A 444 12.13 73.41 15.51
N TRP A 445 12.87 72.56 14.79
CA TRP A 445 14.10 72.94 14.12
C TRP A 445 13.85 73.94 12.99
N LEU A 446 12.84 73.71 12.15
CA LEU A 446 12.45 74.66 11.10
C LEU A 446 11.98 76.00 11.70
N ALA A 447 11.19 75.96 12.77
CA ALA A 447 10.78 77.16 13.49
C ALA A 447 11.98 77.90 14.09
N PHE A 448 12.92 77.18 14.69
CA PHE A 448 14.17 77.75 15.21
C PHE A 448 14.99 78.42 14.09
N VAL A 449 15.19 77.77 12.95
CA VAL A 449 15.93 78.35 11.81
C VAL A 449 15.23 79.62 11.32
N ALA A 450 13.90 79.62 11.19
CA ALA A 450 13.14 80.79 10.80
C ALA A 450 13.31 81.94 11.80
N VAL A 451 13.13 81.68 13.11
CA VAL A 451 13.34 82.70 14.15
C VAL A 451 14.79 83.18 14.16
N TRP A 452 15.76 82.28 14.06
CA TRP A 452 17.18 82.62 14.06
C TRP A 452 17.56 83.53 12.88
N MET A 453 17.04 83.27 11.68
CA MET A 453 17.32 84.08 10.50
C MET A 453 16.64 85.45 10.52
N PHE A 454 15.42 85.54 11.07
CA PHE A 454 14.61 86.77 11.01
C PHE A 454 14.56 87.54 12.33
N SER A 455 15.20 87.06 13.39
CA SER A 455 15.31 87.78 14.67
C SER A 455 16.43 88.81 14.60
N LYS A 456 16.10 90.07 14.90
CA LYS A 456 17.08 91.16 15.00
C LYS A 456 17.94 90.96 16.25
N PRO A 457 19.29 91.07 16.18
CA PRO A 457 20.14 91.04 17.37
C PRO A 457 19.73 92.14 18.35
N ALA A 458 19.71 91.84 19.65
CA ALA A 458 19.55 92.87 20.66
C ALA A 458 20.79 93.79 20.63
N ASP A 459 20.57 95.10 20.53
CA ASP A 459 21.66 96.08 20.51
C ASP A 459 22.53 95.91 21.76
N ALA A 460 23.82 95.64 21.58
CA ALA A 460 24.75 95.54 22.69
C ALA A 460 24.78 96.87 23.45
N ARG A 461 24.37 96.88 24.73
CA ARG A 461 24.54 98.05 25.59
C ARG A 461 26.04 98.34 25.74
N VAL A 462 26.53 99.32 25.00
CA VAL A 462 27.85 99.91 25.22
C VAL A 462 27.83 100.63 26.56
N VAL A 463 28.39 100.01 27.60
CA VAL A 463 28.68 100.71 28.86
C VAL A 463 29.88 101.61 28.61
N LEU A 464 29.65 102.88 28.29
CA LEU A 464 30.69 103.91 28.28
C LEU A 464 31.17 104.12 29.73
N LYS A 465 32.37 103.61 30.04
CA LYS A 465 33.11 103.99 31.24
C LYS A 465 33.42 105.50 31.13
N LYS A 466 32.77 106.34 31.95
CA LYS A 466 33.16 107.76 32.09
C LYS A 466 34.49 107.83 32.83
N THR A 467 35.52 108.33 32.16
CA THR A 467 36.72 108.88 32.79
C THR A 467 36.40 110.29 33.29
N GLN A 468 36.55 110.50 34.60
CA GLN A 468 37.03 111.75 35.19
C GLN A 468 37.85 111.41 36.41
#